data_AF-A0A382BFI7-F1
#
_entry.id   AF-A0A382BFI7-F1
#
_cell.length_a   1.000
_cell.length_b   1.000
_cell.length_c   1.000
_cell.angle_alpha   90.00
_cell.angle_beta   90.00
_cell.angle_gamma   90.00
#
_symmetry.space_group_name_H-M   'P 1'
#
loop_
_entity.id
_entity.type
_entity.pdbx_description
1 polymer ?
#
loop_
_entity_poly.entity_id
_entity_poly.type
_entity_poly.pdbx_seq_one_letter_code
_entity_poly.pdbx_strand_id
1 'polypeptide(L)' 'MGKDISAGLRSLVGGEITEYTGMMAESREQALQRMLDRAKELNADAVVGIRFQTSMIMQGSAELLVYGTAVKLAQNK' A
#
# COMPACT_ATOMS: atom_id res chain seq x y z
N MET A 1 -27.17 16.30 13.45
CA MET A 1 -27.62 17.32 12.48
C MET A 1 -26.59 18.43 12.20
N GLY A 2 -25.61 18.72 13.08
CA GLY A 2 -24.50 19.65 12.77
C GLY A 2 -23.16 18.99 12.39
N LYS A 3 -22.94 17.72 12.78
CA LYS A 3 -21.74 16.95 12.40
C LYS A 3 -21.75 16.55 10.92
N ASP A 4 -22.94 16.33 10.35
CA ASP A 4 -23.08 15.86 8.97
C ASP A 4 -22.78 16.97 7.95
N ILE A 5 -23.13 18.23 8.28
CA ILE A 5 -22.87 19.41 7.42
C ILE A 5 -21.39 19.80 7.44
N SER A 6 -20.73 19.66 8.59
CA SER A 6 -19.29 19.92 8.71
C SER A 6 -18.42 18.84 8.06
N ALA A 7 -18.88 17.59 8.00
CA ALA A 7 -18.23 16.52 7.24
C ALA A 7 -18.30 16.77 5.72
N GLY A 8 -19.44 17.26 5.21
CA GLY A 8 -19.60 17.61 3.80
C GLY A 8 -18.80 18.84 3.33
N LEU A 9 -18.44 19.75 4.24
CA LEU A 9 -17.62 20.93 3.89
C LEU A 9 -16.12 20.59 3.83
N ARG A 10 -15.65 19.62 4.62
CA ARG A 10 -14.24 19.17 4.60
C ARG A 10 -13.86 18.45 3.31
N SER A 11 -14.81 17.80 2.64
CA SER A 11 -14.58 17.21 1.31
C SER A 11 -14.49 18.26 0.20
N LEU A 12 -15.07 19.45 0.39
CA LEU A 12 -15.05 20.55 -0.58
C LEU A 12 -13.80 21.46 -0.47
N VAL A 13 -13.10 21.45 0.68
CA VAL A 13 -11.90 22.28 0.93
C VAL A 13 -10.60 21.65 0.36
N GLY A 14 -10.69 20.48 -0.28
CA GLY A 14 -9.67 20.05 -1.25
C GLY A 14 -8.28 19.69 -0.68
N GLY A 15 -8.19 19.33 0.60
CA GLY A 15 -6.98 18.71 1.15
C GLY A 15 -7.04 17.19 0.97
N GLU A 16 -5.89 16.56 0.68
CA GLU A 16 -5.69 15.13 0.95
C GLU A 16 -6.40 14.78 2.28
N ILE A 17 -7.25 13.76 2.30
CA ILE A 17 -7.76 13.26 3.59
C ILE A 17 -6.52 12.70 4.27
N THR A 18 -5.85 13.48 5.12
CA THR A 18 -4.56 13.14 5.71
C THR A 18 -4.59 11.78 6.41
N GLU A 19 -5.75 11.44 6.97
CA GLU A 19 -6.06 10.15 7.56
C GLU A 19 -6.11 9.02 6.52
N TYR A 20 -6.67 9.27 5.32
CA TYR A 20 -6.67 8.33 4.19
C TYR A 20 -5.25 8.12 3.63
N THR A 21 -4.45 9.18 3.50
CA THR A 21 -3.05 9.08 3.10
C THR A 21 -2.23 8.29 4.13
N GLY A 22 -2.46 8.52 5.42
CA GLY A 22 -1.85 7.76 6.50
C GLY A 22 -2.22 6.28 6.44
N MET A 23 -3.51 5.96 6.30
CA MET A 23 -3.98 4.58 6.14
C MET A 23 -3.40 3.88 4.91
N MET A 24 -3.27 4.58 3.78
CA MET A 24 -2.64 4.04 2.58
C MET A 24 -1.14 3.79 2.78
N ALA A 25 -0.44 4.65 3.52
CA ALA A 25 0.96 4.46 3.85
C ALA A 25 1.17 3.23 4.76
N GLU A 26 0.33 3.06 5.78
CA GLU A 26 0.36 1.88 6.65
C GLU A 26 0.04 0.61 5.87
N SER A 27 -1.01 0.64 5.04
CA SER A 27 -1.40 -0.49 4.17
C SER A 27 -0.26 -0.89 3.23
N ARG A 28 0.50 0.07 2.72
CA ARG A 28 1.69 -0.16 1.88
C ARG A 28 2.78 -0.89 2.63
N GLU A 29 3.06 -0.48 3.85
CA GLU A 29 4.07 -1.12 4.68
C GLU A 29 3.68 -2.56 5.01
N GLN A 30 2.42 -2.79 5.39
CA GLN A 30 1.90 -4.13 5.67
C GLN A 30 1.97 -5.04 4.43
N ALA A 31 1.59 -4.54 3.24
CA ALA A 31 1.65 -5.32 2.02
C ALA A 31 3.08 -5.64 1.59
N LEU A 32 4.01 -4.69 1.75
CA LEU A 32 5.44 -4.89 1.51
C LEU A 32 5.99 -5.96 2.46
N GLN A 33 5.69 -5.86 3.75
CA GLN A 33 6.16 -6.81 4.76
C GLN A 33 5.69 -8.23 4.46
N ARG A 34 4.42 -8.42 4.08
CA ARG A 34 3.89 -9.74 3.67
C ARG A 34 4.61 -10.31 2.45
N MET A 35 4.91 -9.47 1.45
CA MET A 35 5.68 -9.89 0.27
C MET A 35 7.11 -10.31 0.65
N LEU A 36 7.77 -9.55 1.54
CA LEU A 36 9.11 -9.87 2.02
C LEU A 36 9.14 -11.16 2.84
N ASP A 37 8.16 -11.38 3.72
CA ASP A 37 8.07 -12.61 4.49
C ASP A 37 7.87 -13.83 3.59
N ARG A 38 7.05 -13.70 2.54
CA ARG A 38 6.92 -14.75 1.53
C ARG A 38 8.23 -14.98 0.76
N ALA A 39 8.99 -13.94 0.45
CA ALA A 39 10.30 -14.09 -0.19
C ALA A 39 11.32 -14.79 0.73
N LYS A 40 11.29 -14.52 2.04
CA LYS A 40 12.13 -15.21 3.04
C LYS A 40 11.78 -16.70 3.13
N GLU A 41 10.51 -17.06 3.11
CA GLU A 41 10.06 -18.46 3.07
C GLU A 41 10.58 -19.22 1.84
N LEU A 42 10.78 -18.51 0.72
CA LEU A 42 11.39 -19.05 -0.50
C LEU A 42 12.93 -19.06 -0.45
N ASN A 43 13.52 -18.69 0.70
CA ASN A 43 14.95 -18.47 0.88
C ASN A 43 15.53 -17.46 -0.13
N ALA A 44 14.78 -16.46 -0.60
CA ALA A 44 15.32 -15.47 -1.52
C ALA A 44 16.24 -14.46 -0.79
N ASP A 45 17.19 -13.87 -1.53
CA ASP A 45 18.07 -12.83 -1.00
C ASP A 45 17.51 -11.42 -1.26
N ALA A 46 16.70 -11.27 -2.31
CA ALA A 46 16.05 -10.01 -2.67
C ALA A 46 14.72 -10.24 -3.40
N VAL A 47 13.90 -9.18 -3.48
CA VAL A 47 12.76 -9.09 -4.39
C VAL A 47 13.03 -7.96 -5.38
N VAL A 48 13.04 -8.27 -6.67
CA VAL A 48 13.29 -7.31 -7.76
C VAL A 48 12.02 -7.03 -8.55
N GLY A 49 11.99 -5.91 -9.27
CA GLY A 49 10.86 -5.54 -10.11
C GLY A 49 9.57 -5.32 -9.33
N ILE A 50 9.66 -4.78 -8.11
CA ILE A 50 8.50 -4.51 -7.26
C ILE A 50 7.55 -3.53 -7.96
N ARG A 51 6.26 -3.84 -7.92
CA ARG A 51 5.17 -3.00 -8.43
C ARG A 51 4.11 -2.83 -7.35
N PHE A 52 3.57 -1.61 -7.30
CA PHE A 52 2.42 -1.26 -6.49
C PHE A 52 1.25 -1.03 -7.44
N GLN A 53 0.10 -1.65 -7.15
CA GLN A 53 -1.14 -1.41 -7.87
C GLN A 53 -2.23 -1.08 -6.87
N THR A 54 -3.03 -0.06 -7.18
CA THR A 54 -4.18 0.31 -6.36
C THR A 54 -5.44 0.31 -7.19
N SER A 55 -6.55 -0.12 -6.59
CA SER A 55 -7.87 -0.05 -7.22
C SER A 55 -8.92 0.38 -6.20
N MET A 56 -9.85 1.24 -6.61
CA MET A 56 -11.01 1.57 -5.79
C MET A 56 -11.99 0.39 -5.83
N ILE A 57 -12.25 -0.24 -4.68
CA ILE A 57 -13.20 -1.36 -4.61
C ILE A 57 -14.61 -0.84 -4.25
N MET A 58 -14.70 0.13 -3.35
CA MET A 58 -15.96 0.76 -2.93
C MET A 58 -15.74 2.25 -2.64
N GLN A 59 -16.81 3.02 -2.52
CA GLN A 59 -16.72 4.42 -2.12
C GLN A 59 -16.00 4.54 -0.77
N GLY A 60 -14.83 5.16 -0.77
CA GLY A 60 -13.98 5.31 0.42
C GLY A 60 -13.08 4.12 0.76
N SER A 61 -13.02 3.08 -0.08
CA SER A 61 -12.15 1.91 0.12
C SER A 61 -11.33 1.61 -1.14
N ALA A 62 -10.02 1.41 -0.95
CA ALA A 62 -9.10 1.03 -2.00
C ALA A 62 -8.33 -0.24 -1.61
N GLU A 63 -8.08 -1.09 -2.59
CA GLU A 63 -7.12 -2.18 -2.51
C GLU A 63 -5.74 -1.67 -2.88
N LEU A 64 -4.72 -2.22 -2.21
CA LEU A 64 -3.31 -2.02 -2.52
C LEU A 64 -2.65 -3.40 -2.66
N LEU A 65 -2.21 -3.70 -3.88
CA LEU A 65 -1.48 -4.90 -4.24
C LEU A 65 0.00 -4.57 -4.41
N VAL A 66 0.87 -5.41 -3.83
CA VAL A 66 2.33 -5.32 -3.97
C VAL A 66 2.86 -6.67 -4.40
N TYR A 67 3.66 -6.69 -5.47
CA TYR A 67 4.26 -7.92 -5.99
C TYR A 67 5.60 -7.63 -6.68
N GLY A 68 6.41 -8.66 -6.82
CA GLY A 68 7.71 -8.63 -7.49
C GLY A 68 8.25 -10.05 -7.68
N THR A 69 9.52 -10.15 -8.07
CA THR A 69 10.19 -11.43 -8.32
C THR A 69 11.23 -11.69 -7.23
N ALA A 70 11.04 -12.74 -6.44
CA ALA A 70 12.01 -13.20 -5.46
C ALA A 70 13.22 -13.84 -6.18
N VAL A 71 14.45 -13.43 -5.82
CA VAL A 71 15.68 -13.87 -6.50
C VAL A 71 16.77 -14.31 -5.52
N LYS A 72 17.64 -15.20 -6.00
CA LYS A 72 18.93 -15.52 -5.39
C LYS A 72 20.03 -14.75 -6.09
N LEU A 73 20.89 -14.08 -5.33
CA LEU A 73 22.01 -13.32 -5.88
C LEU A 73 23.21 -14.24 -6.04
N ALA A 74 23.71 -14.35 -7.27
CA ALA A 74 25.02 -14.95 -7.51
C ALA A 74 26.10 -13.94 -7.10
N GLN A 75 27.12 -14.40 -6.39
CA GLN A 75 28.31 -13.57 -6.18
C GLN A 75 29.11 -13.53 -7.47
N ASN A 76 29.32 -12.33 -8.02
CA ASN A 76 30.32 -12.14 -9.07
C ASN A 76 31.70 -12.28 -8.42
N LYS A 77 32.47 -13.27 -8.91
CA LYS A 77 33.90 -13.40 -8.63
C LYS A 77 34.71 -12.45 -9.49
#